data_AF-A0A3C0BRU6-F1
#
_entry.id   AF-A0A3C0BRU6-F1
#
_cell.length_a   1.000
_cell.length_b   1.000
_cell.length_c   1.000
_cell.angle_alpha   90.00
_cell.angle_beta   90.00
_cell.angle_gamma   90.00
#
_symmetry.space_group_name_H-M   'P 1'
#
loop_
_entity.id
_entity.type
_entity.pdbx_description
1 polymer ?
#
loop_
_entity_poly.entity_id
_entity_poly.type
_entity_poly.pdbx_seq_one_letter_code
_entity_poly.pdbx_strand_id
1 'polypeptide(L)'
;AAFRILIRRHDRYLYRIARSVLLDDHEAEDVVQETYILAFTRLVDFRGDASLSTWLTRVALNEALKRRRRRRRTVPLEVIDIAPHCAVQINQSPMVAPDQDPERATAQHQLRRFLERAIDDLPEGFRTVFVMRDIEEASTEETASVLGIRQQTVKTRLHRARRMLRAALGENIGAALKDAFPFDRPRCDRLVKKVLDQLGFPFAKSVSR
;
A
#
# COMPACT_ATOMS: atom_id res chain seq x y z
N ALA A 1 5.74 -31.43 -12.81
CA ALA A 1 4.34 -31.15 -12.37
C ALA A 1 4.27 -30.53 -10.97
N ALA A 2 4.87 -31.14 -9.94
CA ALA A 2 4.82 -30.65 -8.54
C ALA A 2 5.38 -29.22 -8.36
N PHE A 3 6.49 -28.89 -9.01
CA PHE A 3 7.10 -27.55 -8.90
C PHE A 3 6.20 -26.42 -9.44
N ARG A 4 5.42 -26.68 -10.51
CA ARG A 4 4.46 -25.70 -11.05
C ARG A 4 3.33 -25.40 -10.06
N ILE A 5 2.86 -26.42 -9.33
CA ILE A 5 1.84 -26.27 -8.28
C ILE A 5 2.41 -25.44 -7.13
N LEU A 6 3.68 -25.68 -6.79
CA LEU A 6 4.39 -24.96 -5.75
C LEU A 6 4.56 -23.47 -6.09
N ILE A 7 4.96 -23.16 -7.33
CA ILE A 7 5.02 -21.78 -7.84
C ILE A 7 3.66 -21.11 -7.67
N ARG A 8 2.59 -21.70 -8.23
CA ARG A 8 1.22 -21.16 -8.18
C ARG A 8 0.64 -20.99 -6.79
N ARG A 9 1.23 -21.64 -5.79
CA ARG A 9 0.80 -21.55 -4.39
C ARG A 9 1.43 -20.37 -3.68
N HIS A 10 2.62 -19.93 -4.09
CA HIS A 10 3.43 -18.98 -3.35
C HIS A 10 3.75 -17.69 -4.13
N ASP A 11 3.53 -17.67 -5.44
CA ASP A 11 3.74 -16.54 -6.34
C ASP A 11 3.07 -15.26 -5.84
N ARG A 12 1.78 -15.29 -5.50
CA ARG A 12 1.07 -14.10 -4.97
C ARG A 12 1.69 -13.58 -3.67
N TYR A 13 2.05 -14.47 -2.77
CA TYR A 13 2.63 -14.12 -1.47
C TYR A 13 4.03 -13.50 -1.65
N LEU A 14 4.89 -14.14 -2.43
CA LEU A 14 6.25 -13.65 -2.71
C LEU A 14 6.23 -12.33 -3.47
N TYR A 15 5.32 -12.18 -4.44
CA TYR A 15 5.12 -10.94 -5.18
C TYR A 15 4.78 -9.78 -4.25
N ARG A 16 3.78 -9.95 -3.39
CA ARG A 16 3.35 -8.88 -2.47
C ARG A 16 4.44 -8.48 -1.50
N ILE A 17 5.25 -9.43 -1.04
CA ILE A 17 6.41 -9.13 -0.19
C ILE A 17 7.47 -8.36 -0.96
N ALA A 18 7.85 -8.80 -2.16
CA ALA A 18 8.82 -8.09 -2.99
C ALA A 18 8.33 -6.66 -3.34
N ARG A 19 7.07 -6.52 -3.73
CA ARG A 19 6.42 -5.24 -4.02
C ARG A 19 6.35 -4.32 -2.80
N SER A 20 6.16 -4.88 -1.60
CA SER A 20 6.25 -4.13 -0.34
C SER A 20 7.64 -3.55 -0.07
N VAL A 21 8.68 -4.04 -0.74
CA VAL A 21 10.06 -3.57 -0.57
C VAL A 21 10.45 -2.59 -1.67
N LEU A 22 10.05 -2.88 -2.92
CA LEU A 22 10.54 -2.18 -4.11
C LEU A 22 9.65 -1.04 -4.58
N LEU A 23 8.34 -1.09 -4.27
CA LEU A 23 7.33 -0.18 -4.82
C LEU A 23 7.19 -0.19 -6.35
N ASP A 24 7.71 -1.21 -7.01
CA ASP A 24 7.62 -1.37 -8.46
C ASP A 24 7.14 -2.79 -8.78
N ASP A 25 6.13 -2.89 -9.63
CA ASP A 25 5.49 -4.16 -9.99
C ASP A 25 6.40 -5.03 -10.86
N HIS A 26 7.10 -4.43 -11.84
CA HIS A 26 8.02 -5.15 -12.71
C HIS A 26 9.24 -5.65 -11.96
N GLU A 27 9.85 -4.82 -11.11
CA GLU A 27 10.97 -5.28 -10.28
C GLU A 27 10.52 -6.36 -9.28
N ALA A 28 9.27 -6.32 -8.80
CA ALA A 28 8.72 -7.36 -7.95
C ALA A 28 8.53 -8.69 -8.69
N GLU A 29 8.01 -8.66 -9.93
CA GLU A 29 7.93 -9.82 -10.81
C GLU A 29 9.32 -10.43 -11.06
N ASP A 30 10.31 -9.61 -11.39
CA ASP A 30 11.70 -10.03 -11.59
C ASP A 30 12.31 -10.66 -10.33
N VAL A 31 12.00 -10.13 -9.15
CA VAL A 31 12.41 -10.75 -7.87
C VAL A 31 11.79 -12.13 -7.70
N VAL A 32 10.50 -12.28 -7.97
CA VAL A 32 9.82 -13.57 -7.83
C VAL A 32 10.40 -14.60 -8.80
N GLN A 33 10.64 -14.20 -10.05
CA GLN A 33 11.28 -15.05 -11.04
C GLN A 33 12.68 -15.48 -10.59
N GLU A 34 13.53 -14.53 -10.21
CA GLU A 34 14.90 -14.80 -9.72
C GLU A 34 14.87 -15.70 -8.48
N THR A 35 13.88 -15.51 -7.59
CA THR A 35 13.69 -16.35 -6.40
C THR A 35 13.46 -17.80 -6.78
N TYR A 36 12.60 -18.09 -7.75
CA TYR A 36 12.35 -19.47 -8.18
C TYR A 36 13.54 -20.09 -8.90
N ILE A 37 14.29 -19.31 -9.68
CA ILE A 37 15.53 -19.77 -10.33
C ILE A 37 16.57 -20.14 -9.25
N LEU A 38 16.83 -19.24 -8.30
CA LEU A 38 17.73 -19.49 -7.17
C LEU A 38 17.26 -20.66 -6.32
N ALA A 39 15.97 -20.74 -6.04
CA ALA A 39 15.38 -21.84 -5.28
C ALA A 39 15.60 -23.18 -5.96
N PHE A 40 15.44 -23.26 -7.29
CA PHE A 40 15.68 -24.48 -8.05
C PHE A 40 17.15 -24.92 -7.97
N THR A 41 18.08 -23.98 -8.12
CA THR A 41 19.53 -24.29 -8.05
C THR A 41 20.00 -24.70 -6.65
N ARG A 42 19.35 -24.19 -5.60
CA ARG A 42 19.74 -24.40 -4.19
C ARG A 42 18.83 -25.38 -3.45
N LEU A 43 17.87 -25.99 -4.13
CA LEU A 43 16.91 -26.90 -3.49
C LEU A 43 17.61 -28.11 -2.85
N VAL A 44 18.74 -28.54 -3.44
CA VAL A 44 19.57 -29.64 -2.92
C VAL A 44 20.16 -29.31 -1.55
N ASP A 45 20.39 -28.03 -1.26
CA ASP A 45 20.94 -27.55 0.01
C ASP A 45 19.85 -27.27 1.07
N PHE A 46 18.58 -27.44 0.73
CA PHE A 46 17.47 -27.19 1.64
C PHE A 46 17.38 -28.30 2.70
N ARG A 47 17.80 -27.96 3.93
CA ARG A 47 17.89 -28.90 5.06
C ARG A 47 16.56 -29.24 5.73
N GLY A 48 15.48 -28.53 5.42
CA GLY A 48 14.16 -28.75 6.03
C GLY A 48 13.97 -28.12 7.42
N ASP A 49 14.93 -27.33 7.91
CA ASP A 49 14.87 -26.66 9.23
C ASP A 49 13.75 -25.61 9.35
N ALA A 50 13.20 -25.16 8.21
CA ALA A 50 12.07 -24.24 8.13
C ALA A 50 11.11 -24.73 7.04
N SER A 51 9.87 -24.21 7.03
CA SER A 51 8.97 -24.48 5.92
C SER A 51 9.56 -23.95 4.61
N LEU A 52 9.26 -24.62 3.49
CA LEU A 52 9.70 -24.15 2.18
C LEU A 52 9.20 -22.74 1.87
N SER A 53 7.97 -22.38 2.31
CA SER A 53 7.44 -21.02 2.17
C SER A 53 8.33 -19.99 2.87
N THR A 54 8.72 -20.26 4.12
CA THR A 54 9.60 -19.39 4.92
C THR A 54 10.95 -19.21 4.21
N TRP A 55 11.52 -20.30 3.71
CA TRP A 55 12.80 -20.27 3.00
C TRP A 55 12.72 -19.45 1.70
N LEU A 56 11.72 -19.70 0.85
CA LEU A 56 11.48 -18.92 -0.37
C LEU A 56 11.28 -17.44 -0.08
N THR A 57 10.56 -17.13 1.00
CA THR A 57 10.29 -15.75 1.42
C THR A 57 11.58 -15.03 1.81
N ARG A 58 12.46 -15.71 2.55
CA ARG A 58 13.76 -15.17 2.90
C ARG A 58 14.63 -14.92 1.67
N VAL A 59 14.60 -15.81 0.67
CA VAL A 59 15.31 -15.62 -0.61
C VAL A 59 14.76 -14.40 -1.36
N ALA A 60 13.44 -14.31 -1.54
CA ALA A 60 12.79 -13.18 -2.23
C ALA A 60 13.06 -11.85 -1.54
N LEU A 61 12.92 -11.80 -0.22
CA LEU A 61 13.15 -10.59 0.56
C LEU A 61 14.60 -10.13 0.45
N ASN A 62 15.57 -11.05 0.54
CA ASN A 62 16.98 -10.72 0.42
C ASN A 62 17.30 -10.12 -0.96
N GLU A 63 16.75 -10.70 -2.03
CA GLU A 63 16.98 -10.19 -3.38
C GLU A 63 16.30 -8.84 -3.60
N ALA A 64 15.08 -8.63 -3.09
CA ALA A 64 14.42 -7.31 -3.12
C ALA A 64 15.23 -6.24 -2.34
N LEU A 65 15.69 -6.57 -1.14
CA LEU A 65 16.51 -5.65 -0.32
C LEU A 65 17.86 -5.33 -0.99
N LYS A 66 18.43 -6.28 -1.72
CA LYS A 66 19.68 -6.10 -2.48
C LYS A 66 19.47 -5.20 -3.69
N ARG A 67 18.41 -5.42 -4.48
CA ARG A 67 18.03 -4.55 -5.61
C ARG A 67 17.80 -3.11 -5.14
N ARG A 68 17.01 -2.90 -4.08
CA ARG A 68 16.78 -1.56 -3.53
C ARG A 68 18.07 -0.88 -3.07
N ARG A 69 18.96 -1.61 -2.39
CA ARG A 69 20.26 -1.07 -1.95
C ARG A 69 21.14 -0.64 -3.12
N ARG A 70 21.13 -1.38 -4.24
CA ARG A 70 21.83 -0.99 -5.47
C ARG A 70 21.23 0.29 -6.06
N ARG A 71 19.91 0.38 -6.18
CA ARG A 71 19.22 1.59 -6.67
C ARG A 71 19.59 2.84 -5.87
N ARG A 72 19.61 2.76 -4.54
CA ARG A 72 20.01 3.89 -3.67
C ARG A 72 21.46 4.36 -3.86
N ARG A 73 22.37 3.48 -4.28
CA ARG A 73 23.78 3.83 -4.53
C ARG A 73 23.99 4.50 -5.89
N THR A 74 23.11 4.25 -6.85
CA THR A 74 23.18 4.81 -8.21
C THR A 74 22.56 6.21 -8.30
N VAL A 75 21.68 6.57 -7.37
CA VAL A 75 21.12 7.93 -7.26
C VAL A 75 22.08 8.79 -6.42
N PRO A 76 22.59 9.93 -6.91
CA PRO A 76 23.45 10.84 -6.12
C PRO A 76 22.78 11.24 -4.80
N LEU A 77 23.57 11.26 -3.72
CA LEU A 77 23.17 11.43 -2.32
C LEU A 77 22.61 12.83 -1.94
N GLU A 78 22.32 13.71 -2.89
CA GLU A 78 21.91 15.10 -2.64
C GLU A 78 20.43 15.29 -2.29
N VAL A 79 19.63 14.22 -2.20
CA VAL A 79 18.22 14.31 -1.78
C VAL A 79 17.94 13.34 -0.64
N ILE A 80 18.62 13.53 0.49
CA ILE A 80 18.20 12.96 1.77
C ILE A 80 18.22 14.08 2.81
N ASP A 81 17.38 15.09 2.57
CA ASP A 81 16.89 15.95 3.64
C ASP A 81 15.38 15.83 3.72
N ILE A 82 14.90 15.95 4.95
CA ILE A 82 13.56 15.62 5.41
C ILE A 82 12.49 16.36 4.59
N ALA A 83 11.79 15.65 3.68
CA ALA A 83 10.51 16.10 3.12
C ALA A 83 9.70 14.91 2.59
N PRO A 84 8.37 14.90 2.77
CA PRO A 84 7.49 13.95 2.12
C PRO A 84 7.39 14.37 0.66
N HIS A 85 7.67 13.45 -0.28
CA HIS A 85 7.14 13.42 -1.65
C HIS A 85 8.02 12.45 -2.45
N CYS A 86 7.74 11.15 -2.30
CA CYS A 86 8.11 10.21 -3.35
C CYS A 86 6.96 10.20 -4.34
N ALA A 87 7.13 10.88 -5.48
CA ALA A 87 6.34 10.64 -6.67
C ALA A 87 6.59 9.20 -7.12
N VAL A 88 5.82 8.25 -6.58
CA VAL A 88 5.80 6.86 -7.03
C VAL A 88 5.04 6.86 -8.35
N GLN A 89 5.73 6.57 -9.45
CA GLN A 89 5.06 6.19 -10.69
C GLN A 89 4.35 4.86 -10.43
N ILE A 90 3.02 4.95 -10.31
CA ILE A 90 2.15 3.80 -10.12
C ILE A 90 2.04 3.11 -11.48
N ASN A 91 2.92 2.14 -11.72
CA ASN A 91 2.67 1.14 -12.76
C ASN A 91 1.43 0.36 -12.32
N GLN A 92 0.36 0.44 -13.10
CA GLN A 92 -0.93 -0.18 -12.79
C GLN A 92 -0.99 -1.52 -13.53
N SER A 93 -0.90 -2.63 -12.79
CA SER A 93 -1.27 -3.93 -13.36
C SER A 93 -2.70 -4.32 -12.95
N PRO A 94 -3.65 -4.46 -13.90
CA PRO A 94 -5.03 -4.81 -13.57
C PRO A 94 -5.17 -6.33 -13.43
N MET A 95 -4.97 -6.87 -12.23
CA MET A 95 -5.57 -8.15 -11.86
C MET A 95 -6.93 -7.88 -11.19
N VAL A 96 -7.96 -7.68 -12.01
CA VAL A 96 -9.37 -7.68 -11.58
C VAL A 96 -10.21 -8.35 -12.68
N ALA A 97 -10.99 -9.37 -12.30
CA ALA A 97 -12.03 -9.93 -13.15
C ALA A 97 -13.18 -8.92 -13.27
N PRO A 98 -13.84 -8.79 -14.44
CA PRO A 98 -14.86 -7.76 -14.64
C PRO A 98 -16.07 -8.01 -13.74
N ASP A 99 -16.40 -7.03 -12.88
CA ASP A 99 -17.65 -7.00 -12.11
C ASP A 99 -18.77 -6.42 -13.00
N GLN A 100 -20.01 -6.90 -12.83
CA GLN A 100 -21.12 -6.68 -13.78
C GLN A 100 -21.80 -5.29 -13.63
N ASP A 101 -21.31 -4.44 -12.72
CA ASP A 101 -21.85 -3.09 -12.49
C ASP A 101 -20.72 -2.04 -12.61
N PRO A 102 -20.69 -1.24 -13.68
CA PRO A 102 -19.59 -0.33 -13.98
C PRO A 102 -19.42 0.80 -12.95
N GLU A 103 -20.50 1.23 -12.30
CA GLU A 103 -20.44 2.28 -11.26
C GLU A 103 -19.84 1.72 -9.97
N ARG A 104 -20.28 0.53 -9.55
CA ARG A 104 -19.70 -0.16 -8.38
C ARG A 104 -18.24 -0.55 -8.62
N ALA A 105 -17.91 -1.03 -9.81
CA ALA A 105 -16.54 -1.36 -10.18
C ALA A 105 -15.62 -0.12 -10.08
N THR A 106 -16.11 1.05 -10.51
CA THR A 106 -15.36 2.31 -10.44
C THR A 106 -15.10 2.75 -9.00
N ALA A 107 -16.12 2.75 -8.14
CA ALA A 107 -15.98 3.12 -6.74
C ALA A 107 -15.04 2.17 -5.97
N GLN A 108 -15.17 0.85 -6.20
CA GLN A 108 -14.27 -0.15 -5.62
C GLN A 108 -12.82 0.06 -6.10
N HIS A 109 -12.63 0.41 -7.38
CA HIS A 109 -11.30 0.67 -7.92
C HIS A 109 -10.64 1.91 -7.31
N GLN A 110 -11.41 2.98 -7.09
CA GLN A 110 -10.92 4.18 -6.41
C GLN A 110 -10.52 3.90 -4.96
N LEU A 111 -11.36 3.18 -4.21
CA LEU A 111 -11.05 2.77 -2.83
C LEU A 111 -9.80 1.88 -2.79
N ARG A 112 -9.69 0.91 -3.71
CA ARG A 112 -8.52 0.04 -3.80
C ARG A 112 -7.24 0.83 -4.06
N ARG A 113 -7.23 1.74 -5.04
CA ARG A 113 -6.06 2.59 -5.33
C ARG A 113 -5.69 3.47 -4.15
N PHE A 114 -6.68 3.97 -3.42
CA PHE A 114 -6.45 4.77 -2.23
C PHE A 114 -5.77 3.94 -1.14
N LEU A 115 -6.26 2.73 -0.86
CA LEU A 115 -5.63 1.81 0.09
C LEU A 115 -4.21 1.42 -0.34
N GLU A 116 -4.00 1.12 -1.63
CA GLU A 116 -2.68 0.79 -2.18
C GLU A 116 -1.70 1.95 -1.96
N ARG A 117 -2.10 3.20 -2.24
CA ARG A 117 -1.27 4.39 -1.96
C ARG A 117 -0.97 4.57 -0.48
N ALA A 118 -1.97 4.47 0.37
CA ALA A 118 -1.78 4.62 1.82
C ALA A 118 -0.81 3.56 2.38
N ILE A 119 -0.84 2.34 1.85
CA ILE A 119 0.12 1.28 2.18
C ILE A 119 1.51 1.61 1.62
N ASP A 120 1.59 2.07 0.37
CA ASP A 120 2.85 2.42 -0.29
C ASP A 120 3.58 3.59 0.42
N ASP A 121 2.84 4.54 0.98
CA ASP A 121 3.37 5.68 1.75
C ASP A 121 3.94 5.31 3.12
N LEU A 122 3.68 4.09 3.60
CA LEU A 122 4.30 3.61 4.84
C LEU A 122 5.82 3.48 4.67
N PRO A 123 6.62 3.87 5.68
CA PRO A 123 8.03 3.53 5.72
C PRO A 123 8.21 2.02 5.57
N GLU A 124 9.12 1.63 4.69
CA GLU A 124 9.35 0.24 4.26
C GLU A 124 9.31 -0.79 5.39
N GLY A 125 10.05 -0.55 6.49
CA GLY A 125 10.10 -1.51 7.60
C GLY A 125 8.75 -1.73 8.29
N PHE A 126 7.85 -0.75 8.25
CA PHE A 126 6.46 -0.87 8.71
C PHE A 126 5.58 -1.50 7.63
N ARG A 127 5.76 -1.07 6.37
CA ARG A 127 5.02 -1.59 5.21
C ARG A 127 5.20 -3.10 5.04
N THR A 128 6.44 -3.58 5.00
CA THR A 128 6.74 -5.02 4.85
C THR A 128 6.16 -5.84 6.01
N VAL A 129 6.25 -5.33 7.24
CA VAL A 129 5.62 -6.00 8.41
C VAL A 129 4.09 -6.03 8.28
N PHE A 130 3.48 -4.93 7.82
CA PHE A 130 2.03 -4.85 7.61
C PHE A 130 1.57 -5.82 6.53
N VAL A 131 2.24 -5.86 5.38
CA VAL A 131 1.93 -6.79 4.29
C VAL A 131 2.05 -8.25 4.77
N MET A 132 3.14 -8.61 5.45
CA MET A 132 3.31 -9.98 5.96
C MET A 132 2.25 -10.38 7.00
N ARG A 133 1.88 -9.47 7.93
CA ARG A 133 1.01 -9.81 9.07
C ARG A 133 -0.48 -9.65 8.81
N ASP A 134 -0.88 -8.57 8.14
CA ASP A 134 -2.30 -8.21 7.98
C ASP A 134 -2.84 -8.57 6.60
N ILE A 135 -2.00 -8.63 5.56
CA ILE A 135 -2.43 -8.98 4.19
C ILE A 135 -2.21 -10.46 3.91
N GLU A 136 -1.05 -10.98 4.29
CA GLU A 136 -0.66 -12.36 4.05
C GLU A 136 -0.80 -13.28 5.27
N GLU A 137 -1.22 -12.73 6.42
CA GLU A 137 -1.53 -13.47 7.65
C GLU A 137 -0.39 -14.35 8.21
N ALA A 138 0.86 -14.13 7.78
CA ALA A 138 2.05 -14.86 8.24
C ALA A 138 2.24 -14.67 9.75
N SER A 139 2.78 -15.66 10.47
CA SER A 139 2.87 -15.57 11.93
C SER A 139 3.86 -14.49 12.41
N THR A 140 3.76 -14.06 13.67
CA THR A 140 4.74 -13.09 14.25
C THR A 140 6.15 -13.70 14.29
N GLU A 141 6.24 -14.99 14.57
CA GLU A 141 7.49 -15.75 14.61
C GLU A 141 8.11 -15.89 13.20
N GLU A 142 7.31 -16.27 12.21
CA GLU A 142 7.75 -16.37 10.82
C GLU A 142 8.22 -15.00 10.30
N THR A 143 7.44 -13.95 10.54
CA THR A 143 7.79 -12.58 10.16
C THR A 143 9.12 -12.14 10.81
N ALA A 144 9.30 -12.42 12.10
CA ALA A 144 10.53 -12.11 12.83
C ALA A 144 11.75 -12.85 12.27
N SER A 145 11.58 -14.15 12.01
CA SER A 145 12.60 -15.02 11.43
C SER A 145 13.00 -14.52 10.04
N VAL A 146 12.04 -14.31 9.14
CA VAL A 146 12.29 -13.88 7.76
C VAL A 146 12.97 -12.51 7.72
N LEU A 147 12.50 -11.54 8.53
CA LEU A 147 13.04 -10.18 8.55
C LEU A 147 14.34 -10.04 9.37
N GLY A 148 14.74 -11.06 10.13
CA GLY A 148 15.92 -11.00 11.01
C GLY A 148 15.77 -10.01 12.16
N ILE A 149 14.57 -9.84 12.71
CA ILE A 149 14.27 -8.91 13.81
C ILE A 149 13.59 -9.64 14.98
N ARG A 150 13.56 -9.01 16.16
CA ARG A 150 12.88 -9.58 17.33
C ARG A 150 11.36 -9.58 17.11
N GLN A 151 10.66 -10.62 17.62
CA GLN A 151 9.19 -10.69 17.57
C GLN A 151 8.52 -9.45 18.19
N GLN A 152 9.09 -8.90 19.26
CA GLN A 152 8.59 -7.67 19.86
C GLN A 152 8.66 -6.48 18.89
N THR A 153 9.73 -6.38 18.10
CA THR A 153 9.86 -5.36 17.06
C THR A 153 8.80 -5.52 15.98
N VAL A 154 8.45 -6.75 15.59
CA VAL A 154 7.33 -7.02 14.65
C VAL A 154 6.03 -6.46 15.21
N LYS A 155 5.70 -6.77 16.47
CA LYS A 155 4.46 -6.28 17.13
C LYS A 155 4.41 -4.76 17.18
N THR A 156 5.49 -4.10 17.59
CA THR A 156 5.57 -2.64 17.65
C THR A 156 5.47 -2.00 16.26
N ARG A 157 6.15 -2.56 15.26
CA ARG A 157 6.08 -2.08 13.87
C ARG A 157 4.68 -2.22 13.30
N LEU A 158 4.02 -3.36 13.52
CA LEU A 158 2.65 -3.59 13.07
C LEU A 158 1.66 -2.61 13.70
N HIS A 159 1.76 -2.41 15.02
CA HIS A 159 0.92 -1.44 15.71
C HIS A 159 1.10 -0.02 15.15
N ARG A 160 2.35 0.41 14.91
CA ARG A 160 2.65 1.73 14.31
C ARG A 160 2.13 1.82 12.88
N ALA A 161 2.32 0.79 12.05
CA ALA A 161 1.81 0.74 10.68
C ALA A 161 0.28 0.94 10.64
N ARG A 162 -0.46 0.19 11.47
CA ARG A 162 -1.92 0.33 11.58
C ARG A 162 -2.34 1.74 12.00
N ARG A 163 -1.59 2.37 12.91
CA ARG A 163 -1.89 3.74 13.36
C ARG A 163 -1.65 4.77 12.25
N MET A 164 -0.58 4.62 11.48
CA MET A 164 -0.28 5.49 10.33
C MET A 164 -1.35 5.34 9.25
N LEU A 165 -1.75 4.11 8.92
CA LEU A 165 -2.84 3.86 7.98
C LEU A 165 -4.16 4.47 8.45
N ARG A 166 -4.54 4.27 9.71
CA ARG A 166 -5.77 4.89 10.26
C ARG A 166 -5.75 6.41 10.17
N ALA A 167 -4.60 7.05 10.42
CA ALA A 167 -4.47 8.49 10.29
C ALA A 167 -4.66 8.94 8.83
N ALA A 168 -3.98 8.29 7.89
CA ALA A 168 -4.09 8.59 6.45
C ALA A 168 -5.53 8.38 5.92
N LEU A 169 -6.19 7.30 6.37
CA LEU A 169 -7.59 7.03 6.02
C LEU A 169 -8.54 8.06 6.66
N GLY A 170 -8.30 8.43 7.92
CA GLY A 170 -9.13 9.39 8.66
C GLY A 170 -9.12 10.80 8.05
N GLU A 171 -7.95 11.28 7.62
CA GLU A 171 -7.84 12.58 6.94
C GLU A 171 -8.64 12.61 5.63
N ASN A 172 -8.58 11.52 4.86
CA ASN A 172 -9.31 11.42 3.60
C ASN A 172 -10.82 11.30 3.80
N ILE A 173 -11.28 10.49 4.77
CA ILE A 173 -12.70 10.44 5.14
C ILE A 173 -13.19 11.82 5.61
N GLY A 174 -12.36 12.56 6.35
CA GLY A 174 -12.67 13.94 6.75
C GLY A 174 -12.86 14.88 5.56
N ALA A 175 -12.08 14.72 4.49
CA ALA A 175 -12.28 15.46 3.24
C ALA A 175 -13.58 15.02 2.53
N ALA A 176 -13.77 13.71 2.36
CA ALA A 176 -14.96 13.17 1.71
C ALA A 176 -16.27 13.50 2.46
N LEU A 177 -16.26 13.58 3.78
CA LEU A 177 -17.42 13.99 4.58
C LEU A 177 -17.80 15.47 4.35
N LYS A 178 -16.82 16.35 4.14
CA LYS A 178 -17.08 17.75 3.77
C LYS A 178 -17.71 17.84 2.38
N ASP A 179 -17.27 16.97 1.46
CA ASP A 179 -17.82 16.91 0.11
C ASP A 179 -19.20 16.23 0.06
N ALA A 180 -19.49 15.29 0.96
CA ALA A 180 -20.77 14.59 1.06
C ALA A 180 -21.89 15.48 1.64
N PHE A 181 -21.55 16.44 2.50
CA PHE A 181 -22.45 17.47 3.00
C PHE A 181 -21.95 18.85 2.59
N PRO A 182 -21.95 19.17 1.28
CA PRO A 182 -21.50 20.46 0.83
C PRO A 182 -22.45 21.52 1.40
N PHE A 183 -21.90 22.54 2.05
CA PHE A 183 -22.66 23.70 2.44
C PHE A 183 -22.93 24.54 1.18
N ASP A 184 -23.95 24.14 0.42
CA ASP A 184 -24.31 24.72 -0.86
C ASP A 184 -24.64 26.22 -0.73
N ARG A 185 -23.83 27.08 -1.37
CA ARG A 185 -24.06 28.54 -1.47
C ARG A 185 -25.51 28.91 -1.85
N PRO A 186 -26.19 28.20 -2.79
CA PRO A 186 -27.59 28.49 -3.12
C PRO A 186 -28.58 28.30 -1.96
N ARG A 187 -28.30 27.39 -1.00
CA ARG A 187 -29.10 27.24 0.23
C ARG A 187 -28.83 28.39 1.21
N CYS A 188 -27.58 28.85 1.27
CA CYS A 188 -27.19 30.04 2.01
C CYS A 188 -27.89 31.29 1.51
N ASP A 189 -27.88 31.54 0.20
CA ASP A 189 -28.52 32.73 -0.37
C ASP A 189 -30.02 32.76 -0.08
N ARG A 190 -30.69 31.60 -0.09
CA ARG A 190 -32.10 31.49 0.30
C ARG A 190 -32.33 31.72 1.80
N LEU A 191 -31.44 31.23 2.66
CA LEU A 191 -31.50 31.46 4.11
C LEU A 191 -31.27 32.94 4.43
N VAL A 192 -30.21 33.54 3.88
CA VAL A 192 -29.88 34.95 4.07
C VAL A 192 -30.99 35.83 3.49
N LYS A 193 -31.56 35.49 2.34
CA LYS A 193 -32.74 36.20 1.80
C LYS A 193 -33.93 36.14 2.76
N LYS A 194 -34.27 34.96 3.28
CA LYS A 194 -35.38 34.81 4.24
C LYS A 194 -35.18 35.64 5.52
N VAL A 195 -33.95 35.67 6.04
CA VAL A 195 -33.61 36.44 7.25
C VAL A 195 -33.66 37.94 6.98
N LEU A 196 -33.11 38.40 5.84
CA LEU A 196 -33.15 39.81 5.47
C LEU A 196 -34.58 40.29 5.17
N ASP A 197 -35.41 39.47 4.51
CA ASP A 197 -36.84 39.76 4.30
C ASP A 197 -37.60 39.88 5.64
N GLN A 198 -37.32 39.04 6.63
CA GLN A 198 -37.92 39.12 7.97
C GLN A 198 -37.47 40.33 8.78
N LEU A 199 -36.25 40.81 8.54
CA LEU A 199 -35.67 41.98 9.22
C LEU A 199 -35.92 43.30 8.46
N GLY A 200 -36.59 43.25 7.30
CA GLY A 200 -36.93 44.44 6.50
C GLY A 200 -35.75 45.04 5.72
N PHE A 201 -34.67 44.28 5.51
CA PHE A 201 -33.50 44.73 4.74
C PHE A 201 -33.56 44.25 3.28
N PRO A 202 -33.25 45.10 2.29
CA PRO A 202 -33.25 44.70 0.88
C PRO A 202 -32.09 43.75 0.56
N PHE A 203 -32.41 42.57 0.00
CA PHE A 203 -31.41 41.60 -0.49
C PHE A 203 -30.82 42.07 -1.84
N ALA A 204 -29.69 42.77 -1.82
CA ALA A 204 -28.94 43.05 -3.04
C ALA A 204 -28.20 41.77 -3.49
N LYS A 205 -28.52 41.24 -4.69
CA LYS A 205 -27.75 40.15 -5.29
C LYS A 205 -26.28 40.59 -5.39
N SER A 206 -25.38 39.92 -4.68
CA SER A 206 -23.94 40.14 -4.85
C SER A 206 -23.56 39.80 -6.28
N VAL A 207 -22.96 40.77 -6.98
CA VAL A 207 -22.36 40.63 -8.30
C VAL A 207 -21.27 39.54 -8.23
N SER A 208 -21.39 38.50 -9.06
CA SER A 208 -20.30 37.56 -9.31
C SER A 208 -19.07 38.29 -9.84
N ARG A 209 -17.95 38.14 -9.13
CA ARG A 209 -16.60 38.10 -9.70
C ARG A 209 -15.87 36.90 -9.12
#